data_AF-A0A2H6GL10-F1
#
_entry.id   AF-A0A2H6GL10-F1
#
_cell.length_a   1.000
_cell.length_b   1.000
_cell.length_c   1.000
_cell.angle_alpha   90.00
_cell.angle_beta   90.00
_cell.angle_gamma   90.00
#
_symmetry.space_group_name_H-M   'P 1'
#
loop_
_entity.id
_entity.type
_entity.pdbx_description
1 polymer ?
#
loop_
_entity_poly.entity_id
_entity_poly.type
_entity_poly.pdbx_seq_one_letter_code
_entity_poly.pdbx_strand_id
1 'polypeptide(L)'
;MDGLFTTLSIFNGRRIMMIISLTLFLSAVWHPSIAAASEDVIGVSAFSHITAGDVAEAQKSAVLSAKEKAIETALKRILPEVTLQALSSLIEARVVPQAEAFISNYKIENRDVSDLAYSVRLSVTVNMDLLRNALASLGIIKEPGSPPLTAVFITMDIPADLDQVKAIGSVANKIFSSALAKAGATVIPSPEGDFDFRYIRPPQSVDSLLEGGARALADLALGVVIKAGPKSDQAESPMPTPLFVAYQVLDLRSGAVIGSEEKESAVSLPGQGEIPDLGSLAKFFSVMSDSLVSVVRNYVVSNRVKNRAYKIVLKGAMDAAFYREFTYRLVNQGGDKASIIPDRFSREMTEINFWTAREPGEVSALLGKIRVAGAPLQFQRTSDGFAVTLPGGRKAAVGVREYGENVNFYRRLPFPGVENPEDIKKTELVPWREQEDNGTFFTANLAPPGAGILGKIDPAKDHDLYRFNLPAHTIEMTVHVEQTGPGEFQPRVRIFDSKGELRGDVRARRRGRSLYFVLPVDFETAWIILSVEDNLGRHDSMFPYVLNLGLKGEEKTSQGENEPS
;
A
#
# COMPACT_ATOMS: atom_id res chain seq x y z
N MET A 1 -73.15 -26.39 -54.67
CA MET A 1 -72.48 -26.84 -53.44
C MET A 1 -71.26 -25.94 -53.27
N ASP A 2 -71.46 -24.63 -53.07
CA ASP A 2 -70.39 -23.63 -53.32
C ASP A 2 -70.38 -22.48 -52.30
N GLY A 3 -70.76 -22.75 -51.05
CA GLY A 3 -71.00 -21.68 -50.07
C GLY A 3 -70.28 -21.78 -48.73
N LEU A 4 -69.43 -22.79 -48.48
CA LEU A 4 -68.98 -23.11 -47.12
C LEU A 4 -67.46 -23.17 -46.90
N PHE A 5 -66.64 -22.97 -47.94
CA PHE A 5 -65.17 -23.05 -47.80
C PHE A 5 -64.45 -21.69 -47.71
N THR A 6 -65.12 -20.57 -47.93
CA THR A 6 -64.47 -19.25 -48.02
C THR A 6 -64.36 -18.50 -46.68
N THR A 7 -65.11 -18.90 -45.65
CA THR A 7 -65.13 -18.19 -44.35
C THR A 7 -64.16 -18.76 -43.30
N LEU A 8 -63.65 -20.00 -43.48
CA LEU A 8 -62.68 -20.59 -42.55
C LEU A 8 -61.22 -20.14 -42.78
N SER A 9 -60.89 -19.58 -43.95
CA SER A 9 -59.53 -19.14 -44.29
C SER A 9 -59.14 -17.81 -43.60
N ILE A 10 -60.09 -16.90 -43.47
CA ILE A 10 -59.83 -15.54 -42.96
C ILE A 10 -59.60 -15.52 -41.44
N PHE A 11 -60.18 -16.47 -40.70
CA PHE A 11 -60.05 -16.53 -39.24
C PHE A 11 -58.69 -17.07 -38.76
N ASN A 12 -58.04 -17.94 -39.53
CA ASN A 12 -56.71 -18.47 -39.18
C ASN A 12 -55.58 -17.47 -39.47
N GLY A 13 -55.70 -16.67 -40.52
CA GLY A 13 -54.70 -15.65 -40.86
C GLY A 13 -54.50 -14.59 -39.77
N ARG A 14 -55.60 -14.13 -39.14
CA ARG A 14 -55.54 -13.13 -38.06
C ARG A 14 -54.89 -13.67 -36.79
N ARG A 15 -55.13 -14.93 -36.43
CA ARG A 15 -54.49 -15.56 -35.26
C ARG A 15 -53.00 -15.80 -35.49
N ILE A 16 -52.61 -16.22 -36.69
CA ILE A 16 -51.20 -16.41 -37.04
C ILE A 16 -50.45 -15.07 -37.01
N MET A 17 -51.02 -13.99 -37.59
CA MET A 17 -50.44 -12.65 -37.52
C MET A 17 -50.30 -12.13 -36.08
N MET A 18 -51.30 -12.38 -35.22
CA MET A 18 -51.25 -11.96 -33.82
C MET A 18 -50.17 -12.72 -33.02
N ILE A 19 -50.01 -14.03 -33.27
CA ILE A 19 -48.95 -14.82 -32.63
C ILE A 19 -47.58 -14.35 -33.11
N ILE A 20 -47.35 -14.18 -34.42
CA ILE A 20 -46.06 -13.71 -34.95
C ILE A 20 -45.72 -12.31 -34.41
N SER A 21 -46.70 -11.40 -34.36
CA SER A 21 -46.50 -10.06 -33.83
C SER A 21 -46.20 -10.09 -32.32
N LEU A 22 -46.86 -10.97 -31.56
CA LEU A 22 -46.59 -11.16 -30.14
C LEU A 22 -45.20 -11.79 -29.89
N THR A 23 -44.76 -12.75 -30.71
CA THR A 23 -43.43 -13.35 -30.60
C THR A 23 -42.33 -12.35 -30.95
N LEU A 24 -42.53 -11.52 -32.00
CA LEU A 24 -41.61 -10.44 -32.35
C LEU A 24 -41.55 -9.37 -31.24
N PHE A 25 -42.70 -9.00 -30.67
CA PHE A 25 -42.76 -8.04 -29.58
C PHE A 25 -42.12 -8.59 -28.30
N LEU A 26 -42.34 -9.86 -27.94
CA LEU A 26 -41.67 -10.49 -26.80
C LEU A 26 -40.16 -10.61 -27.04
N SER A 27 -39.70 -10.88 -28.27
CA SER A 27 -38.26 -10.90 -28.56
C SER A 27 -37.61 -9.52 -28.41
N ALA A 28 -38.31 -8.44 -28.77
CA ALA A 28 -37.82 -7.07 -28.63
C ALA A 28 -37.77 -6.59 -27.16
N VAL A 29 -38.67 -7.08 -26.31
CA VAL A 29 -38.74 -6.70 -24.88
C VAL A 29 -37.77 -7.53 -24.02
N TRP A 30 -37.32 -8.69 -24.51
CA TRP A 30 -36.39 -9.58 -23.80
C TRP A 30 -34.97 -9.58 -24.34
N HIS A 31 -34.58 -8.61 -25.18
CA HIS A 31 -33.15 -8.39 -25.37
C HIS A 31 -32.62 -7.76 -24.07
N PRO A 32 -31.81 -8.49 -23.27
CA PRO A 32 -31.13 -7.85 -22.16
C PRO A 32 -30.42 -6.64 -22.77
N SER A 33 -30.66 -5.46 -22.22
CA SER A 33 -29.95 -4.27 -22.64
C SER A 33 -28.47 -4.62 -22.52
N ILE A 34 -27.81 -4.87 -23.65
CA ILE A 34 -26.38 -5.10 -23.69
C ILE A 34 -25.84 -3.79 -23.15
N ALA A 35 -25.37 -3.82 -21.91
CA ALA A 35 -24.76 -2.67 -21.28
C ALA A 35 -23.69 -2.19 -22.28
N ALA A 36 -23.89 -0.99 -22.82
CA ALA A 36 -22.94 -0.43 -23.76
C ALA A 36 -21.58 -0.44 -23.04
N ALA A 37 -20.59 -1.07 -23.66
CA ALA A 37 -19.26 -1.15 -23.10
C ALA A 37 -18.82 0.28 -22.75
N SER A 38 -18.26 0.46 -21.56
CA SER A 38 -17.77 1.74 -21.11
C SER A 38 -16.56 2.14 -21.96
N GLU A 39 -16.79 2.88 -23.04
CA GLU A 39 -15.74 3.42 -23.89
C GLU A 39 -15.32 4.83 -23.43
N ASP A 40 -14.02 5.11 -23.52
CA ASP A 40 -13.46 6.41 -23.17
C ASP A 40 -12.53 6.90 -24.29
N VAL A 41 -12.62 8.19 -24.64
CA VAL A 41 -11.84 8.79 -25.73
C VAL A 41 -10.70 9.62 -25.15
N ILE A 42 -9.47 9.24 -25.51
CA ILE A 42 -8.25 9.81 -24.93
C ILE A 42 -7.39 10.42 -26.04
N GLY A 43 -7.13 11.72 -25.91
CA GLY A 43 -6.18 12.44 -26.77
C GLY A 43 -4.75 12.30 -26.25
N VAL A 44 -3.84 11.81 -27.09
CA VAL A 44 -2.44 11.57 -26.73
C VAL A 44 -1.49 11.95 -27.86
N SER A 45 -0.25 12.32 -27.50
CA SER A 45 0.83 12.58 -28.46
C SER A 45 2.06 11.75 -28.13
N ALA A 46 2.70 11.23 -29.16
CA ALA A 46 3.97 10.51 -29.09
C ALA A 46 4.84 10.79 -30.33
N PHE A 47 6.12 10.43 -30.26
CA PHE A 47 7.05 10.55 -31.37
C PHE A 47 8.03 9.39 -31.39
N SER A 48 8.67 9.17 -32.53
CA SER A 48 9.77 8.23 -32.70
C SER A 48 10.83 8.82 -33.63
N HIS A 49 12.09 8.48 -33.38
CA HIS A 49 13.21 8.90 -34.23
C HIS A 49 13.20 8.17 -35.57
N ILE A 50 13.54 8.89 -36.63
CA ILE A 50 13.77 8.32 -37.97
C ILE A 50 15.21 7.83 -38.01
N THR A 51 15.40 6.51 -38.07
CA THR A 51 16.74 5.90 -38.12
C THR A 51 17.01 5.42 -39.54
N ALA A 52 18.17 5.81 -40.11
CA ALA A 52 18.56 5.44 -41.48
C ALA A 52 17.54 5.83 -42.57
N GLY A 53 16.77 6.90 -42.35
CA GLY A 53 15.72 7.36 -43.28
C GLY A 53 14.45 6.50 -43.28
N ASP A 54 14.31 5.54 -42.37
CA ASP A 54 13.11 4.70 -42.27
C ASP A 54 11.96 5.42 -41.55
N VAL A 55 11.22 6.21 -42.32
CA VAL A 55 10.04 6.94 -41.83
C VAL A 55 8.90 5.99 -41.47
N ALA A 56 8.81 4.82 -42.12
CA ALA A 56 7.72 3.88 -41.90
C ALA A 56 7.82 3.21 -40.53
N GLU A 57 9.03 2.79 -40.15
CA GLU A 57 9.27 2.22 -38.82
C GLU A 57 9.10 3.28 -37.71
N ALA A 58 9.57 4.51 -37.96
CA ALA A 58 9.33 5.62 -37.03
C ALA A 58 7.84 5.93 -36.86
N GLN A 59 7.06 5.93 -37.94
CA GLN A 59 5.61 6.11 -37.88
C GLN A 59 4.95 4.99 -37.07
N LYS A 60 5.28 3.73 -37.36
CA LYS A 60 4.73 2.58 -36.65
C LYS A 60 5.03 2.64 -35.15
N SER A 61 6.27 2.95 -34.80
CA SER A 61 6.72 3.10 -33.41
C SER A 61 6.05 4.27 -32.70
N ALA A 62 5.90 5.43 -33.36
CA ALA A 62 5.21 6.60 -32.80
C ALA A 62 3.72 6.29 -32.54
N VAL A 63 3.06 5.59 -33.46
CA VAL A 63 1.66 5.17 -33.28
C VAL A 63 1.52 4.16 -32.14
N LEU A 64 2.40 3.17 -32.06
CA LEU A 64 2.40 2.19 -30.96
C LEU A 64 2.61 2.89 -29.60
N SER A 65 3.63 3.75 -29.49
CA SER A 65 3.89 4.52 -28.27
C SER A 65 2.73 5.42 -27.88
N ALA A 66 2.03 6.04 -28.85
CA ALA A 66 0.81 6.80 -28.57
C ALA A 66 -0.30 5.90 -28.01
N LYS A 67 -0.50 4.70 -28.55
CA LYS A 67 -1.49 3.74 -28.03
C LYS A 67 -1.15 3.31 -26.59
N GLU A 68 0.11 2.98 -26.31
CA GLU A 68 0.59 2.63 -24.96
C GLU A 68 0.31 3.76 -23.96
N LYS A 69 0.63 5.01 -24.34
CA LYS A 69 0.36 6.21 -23.52
C LYS A 69 -1.13 6.48 -23.30
N ALA A 70 -1.98 6.10 -24.26
CA ALA A 70 -3.44 6.17 -24.06
C ALA A 70 -3.89 5.18 -22.98
N ILE A 71 -3.35 3.97 -22.96
CA ILE A 71 -3.62 2.98 -21.90
C ILE A 71 -3.10 3.46 -20.56
N GLU A 72 -1.88 4.01 -20.47
CA GLU A 72 -1.39 4.61 -19.23
C GLU A 72 -2.31 5.72 -18.70
N THR A 73 -2.82 6.56 -19.60
CA THR A 73 -3.76 7.63 -19.25
C THR A 73 -5.11 7.06 -18.80
N ALA A 74 -5.60 5.99 -19.43
CA ALA A 74 -6.80 5.28 -19.00
C ALA A 74 -6.61 4.65 -17.60
N LEU A 75 -5.44 4.05 -17.36
CA LEU A 75 -5.08 3.46 -16.07
C LEU A 75 -5.07 4.50 -14.95
N LYS A 76 -4.59 5.74 -15.20
CA LYS A 76 -4.69 6.89 -14.26
C LYS A 76 -6.11 7.30 -13.90
N ARG A 77 -7.11 6.94 -14.73
CA ARG A 77 -8.54 7.18 -14.44
C ARG A 77 -9.15 6.05 -13.61
N ILE A 78 -8.58 4.84 -13.67
CA ILE A 78 -9.08 3.66 -12.96
C ILE A 78 -8.40 3.50 -11.59
N LEU A 79 -7.10 3.71 -11.54
CA LEU A 79 -6.23 3.42 -10.40
C LEU A 79 -5.76 4.73 -9.74
N PRO A 80 -5.69 4.79 -8.39
CA PRO A 80 -5.00 5.87 -7.69
C PRO A 80 -3.52 5.94 -8.08
N GLU A 81 -2.93 7.14 -8.13
CA GLU A 81 -1.52 7.36 -8.50
C GLU A 81 -0.54 6.50 -7.69
N VAL A 82 -0.77 6.38 -6.37
CA VAL A 82 0.04 5.53 -5.48
C VAL A 82 0.02 4.06 -5.92
N THR A 83 -1.11 3.59 -6.48
CA THR A 83 -1.26 2.22 -6.99
C THR A 83 -0.52 2.02 -8.29
N LEU A 84 -0.54 3.03 -9.17
CA LEU A 84 0.23 2.99 -10.41
C LEU A 84 1.73 2.96 -10.14
N GLN A 85 2.22 3.79 -9.22
CA GLN A 85 3.64 3.82 -8.87
C GLN A 85 4.11 2.51 -8.25
N ALA A 86 3.32 1.94 -7.32
CA ALA A 86 3.66 0.68 -6.66
C ALA A 86 3.64 -0.53 -7.61
N LEU A 87 2.84 -0.48 -8.69
CA LEU A 87 2.62 -1.59 -9.60
C LEU A 87 3.11 -1.30 -11.03
N SER A 88 3.91 -0.25 -11.23
CA SER A 88 4.36 0.21 -12.56
C SER A 88 5.02 -0.93 -13.34
N SER A 89 5.97 -1.64 -12.73
CA SER A 89 6.66 -2.76 -13.37
C SER A 89 5.73 -3.89 -13.79
N LEU A 90 4.69 -4.19 -13.00
CA LEU A 90 3.70 -5.22 -13.36
C LEU A 90 2.80 -4.75 -14.51
N ILE A 91 2.36 -3.49 -14.47
CA ILE A 91 1.52 -2.86 -15.49
C ILE A 91 2.28 -2.77 -16.83
N GLU A 92 3.51 -2.28 -16.80
CA GLU A 92 4.39 -2.17 -17.97
C GLU A 92 4.73 -3.54 -18.56
N ALA A 93 4.89 -4.57 -17.74
CA ALA A 93 5.21 -5.91 -18.23
C ALA A 93 4.00 -6.70 -18.74
N ARG A 94 2.78 -6.44 -18.23
CA ARG A 94 1.60 -7.29 -18.48
C ARG A 94 0.44 -6.60 -19.18
N VAL A 95 0.24 -5.30 -18.95
CA VAL A 95 -0.91 -4.56 -19.46
C VAL A 95 -0.52 -3.74 -20.69
N VAL A 96 0.51 -2.90 -20.58
CA VAL A 96 0.94 -2.00 -21.66
C VAL A 96 1.27 -2.74 -22.97
N PRO A 97 1.97 -3.88 -22.98
CA PRO A 97 2.29 -4.60 -24.22
C PRO A 97 1.06 -5.18 -24.92
N GLN A 98 -0.08 -5.24 -24.23
CA GLN A 98 -1.37 -5.68 -24.75
C GLN A 98 -2.27 -4.50 -25.13
N ALA A 99 -1.73 -3.28 -25.28
CA ALA A 99 -2.51 -2.07 -25.49
C ALA A 99 -3.56 -2.19 -26.61
N GLU A 100 -3.22 -2.84 -27.71
CA GLU A 100 -4.14 -3.03 -28.84
C GLU A 100 -5.39 -3.85 -28.49
N ALA A 101 -5.30 -4.76 -27.51
CA ALA A 101 -6.45 -5.56 -27.06
C ALA A 101 -7.51 -4.73 -26.33
N PHE A 102 -7.14 -3.55 -25.81
CA PHE A 102 -8.03 -2.66 -25.07
C PHE A 102 -8.52 -1.48 -25.92
N ILE A 103 -7.99 -1.29 -27.12
CA ILE A 103 -8.33 -0.17 -27.99
C ILE A 103 -9.36 -0.63 -29.02
N SER A 104 -10.56 -0.04 -28.97
CA SER A 104 -11.62 -0.34 -29.93
C SER A 104 -11.41 0.40 -31.25
N ASN A 105 -10.88 1.63 -31.19
CA ASN A 105 -10.57 2.43 -32.36
C ASN A 105 -9.51 3.49 -32.06
N TYR A 106 -8.85 4.03 -33.07
CA TYR A 106 -8.07 5.25 -32.95
C TYR A 106 -8.13 6.10 -34.23
N LYS A 107 -8.00 7.40 -34.07
CA LYS A 107 -7.96 8.39 -35.16
C LYS A 107 -6.70 9.23 -35.04
N ILE A 108 -5.97 9.38 -36.15
CA ILE A 108 -4.86 10.34 -36.24
C ILE A 108 -5.47 11.73 -36.39
N GLU A 109 -5.26 12.60 -35.40
CA GLU A 109 -5.70 13.99 -35.44
C GLU A 109 -4.67 14.88 -36.16
N ASN A 110 -3.39 14.65 -35.86
CA ASN A 110 -2.29 15.38 -36.45
C ASN A 110 -1.08 14.46 -36.65
N ARG A 111 -0.30 14.76 -37.69
CA ARG A 111 0.99 14.13 -37.97
C ARG A 111 1.98 15.20 -38.38
N ASP A 112 3.20 15.10 -37.89
CA ASP A 112 4.29 15.98 -38.28
C ASP A 112 5.56 15.17 -38.49
N VAL A 113 6.29 15.50 -39.56
CA VAL A 113 7.48 14.79 -40.00
C VAL A 113 8.59 15.80 -40.15
N SER A 114 9.63 15.63 -39.32
CA SER A 114 10.88 16.36 -39.43
C SER A 114 11.97 15.45 -39.98
N ASP A 115 13.16 16.00 -40.24
CA ASP A 115 14.31 15.23 -40.72
C ASP A 115 14.76 14.13 -39.74
N LEU A 116 14.44 14.26 -38.44
CA LEU A 116 14.94 13.37 -37.38
C LEU A 116 13.87 12.59 -36.64
N ALA A 117 12.60 12.95 -36.80
CA ALA A 117 11.52 12.36 -36.02
C ALA A 117 10.16 12.42 -36.73
N TYR A 118 9.36 11.39 -36.47
CA TYR A 118 7.95 11.32 -36.78
C TYR A 118 7.15 11.55 -35.49
N SER A 119 6.25 12.53 -35.47
CA SER A 119 5.36 12.78 -34.34
C SER A 119 3.89 12.66 -34.72
N VAL A 120 3.09 12.15 -33.80
CA VAL A 120 1.66 11.89 -34.03
C VAL A 120 0.83 12.31 -32.83
N ARG A 121 -0.35 12.85 -33.10
CA ARG A 121 -1.41 13.06 -32.11
C ARG A 121 -2.59 12.15 -32.46
N LEU A 122 -2.97 11.29 -31.53
CA LEU A 122 -4.08 10.35 -31.67
C LEU A 122 -5.23 10.72 -30.76
N SER A 123 -6.45 10.41 -31.22
CA SER A 123 -7.64 10.24 -30.40
C SER A 123 -7.94 8.75 -30.34
N VAL A 124 -7.77 8.14 -29.17
CA VAL A 124 -7.84 6.69 -28.96
C VAL A 124 -9.08 6.36 -28.14
N THR A 125 -9.94 5.47 -28.66
CA THR A 125 -11.11 4.96 -27.94
C THR A 125 -10.73 3.67 -27.21
N VAL A 126 -10.66 3.75 -25.88
CA VAL A 126 -10.29 2.64 -25.00
C VAL A 126 -11.54 2.00 -24.41
N ASN A 127 -11.61 0.67 -24.46
CA ASN A 127 -12.65 -0.11 -23.80
C ASN A 127 -12.27 -0.31 -22.33
N MET A 128 -12.91 0.45 -21.45
CA MET A 128 -12.58 0.49 -20.02
C MET A 128 -12.97 -0.80 -19.31
N ASP A 129 -13.97 -1.53 -19.80
CA ASP A 129 -14.41 -2.80 -19.21
C ASP A 129 -13.36 -3.90 -19.48
N LEU A 130 -12.84 -4.00 -20.70
CA LEU A 130 -11.74 -4.92 -21.02
C LEU A 130 -10.49 -4.60 -20.20
N LEU A 131 -10.16 -3.31 -20.04
CA LEU A 131 -9.03 -2.89 -19.22
C LEU A 131 -9.23 -3.23 -17.74
N ARG A 132 -10.42 -2.99 -17.18
CA ARG A 132 -10.76 -3.37 -15.79
C ARG A 132 -10.71 -4.89 -15.61
N ASN A 133 -11.26 -5.66 -16.53
CA ASN A 133 -11.21 -7.12 -16.50
C ASN A 133 -9.77 -7.64 -16.54
N ALA A 134 -8.90 -7.00 -17.34
CA ALA A 134 -7.48 -7.33 -17.36
C ALA A 134 -6.83 -7.04 -15.99
N LEU A 135 -7.04 -5.86 -15.42
CA LEU A 135 -6.53 -5.52 -14.08
C LEU A 135 -7.09 -6.42 -12.97
N ALA A 136 -8.36 -6.83 -13.08
CA ALA A 136 -9.01 -7.76 -12.17
C ALA A 136 -8.46 -9.18 -12.30
N SER A 137 -8.16 -9.62 -13.53
CA SER A 137 -7.49 -10.91 -13.77
C SER A 137 -6.05 -10.95 -13.22
N LEU A 138 -5.42 -9.77 -13.12
CA LEU A 138 -4.13 -9.61 -12.46
C LEU A 138 -4.27 -9.42 -10.94
N GLY A 139 -5.48 -9.35 -10.38
CA GLY A 139 -5.67 -9.09 -8.95
C GLY A 139 -5.26 -7.68 -8.51
N ILE A 140 -5.03 -6.76 -9.46
CA ILE A 140 -4.77 -5.34 -9.19
C ILE A 140 -6.07 -4.68 -8.72
N ILE A 141 -7.16 -4.93 -9.44
CA ILE A 141 -8.51 -4.63 -8.97
C ILE A 141 -9.03 -5.89 -8.27
N LYS A 142 -9.56 -5.73 -7.06
CA LYS A 142 -10.16 -6.85 -6.34
C LYS A 142 -11.61 -6.99 -6.76
N GLU A 143 -11.92 -7.95 -7.61
CA GLU A 143 -13.27 -8.40 -7.87
C GLU A 143 -13.48 -9.78 -7.23
N PRO A 144 -14.73 -10.20 -6.95
CA PRO A 144 -15.00 -11.56 -6.51
C PRO A 144 -14.36 -12.58 -7.48
N GLY A 145 -13.36 -13.32 -7.00
CA GLY A 145 -12.64 -14.31 -7.79
C GLY A 145 -11.30 -13.85 -8.39
N SER A 146 -10.98 -12.56 -8.42
CA SER A 146 -9.67 -12.03 -8.86
C SER A 146 -8.54 -12.65 -8.04
N PRO A 147 -7.47 -13.25 -8.61
CA PRO A 147 -6.38 -13.93 -7.87
C PRO A 147 -5.72 -13.04 -6.80
N PRO A 148 -5.16 -13.60 -5.70
CA PRO A 148 -4.51 -12.76 -4.71
C PRO A 148 -3.22 -12.19 -5.31
N LEU A 149 -3.01 -10.89 -5.11
CA LEU A 149 -1.75 -10.27 -5.46
C LEU A 149 -0.73 -10.65 -4.37
N THR A 150 0.40 -11.23 -4.76
CA THR A 150 1.41 -11.74 -3.82
C THR A 150 2.75 -11.11 -4.12
N ALA A 151 3.33 -10.44 -3.11
CA ALA A 151 4.70 -9.95 -3.17
C ALA A 151 5.67 -11.02 -2.67
N VAL A 152 6.81 -11.18 -3.35
CA VAL A 152 7.84 -12.15 -2.99
C VAL A 152 9.10 -11.40 -2.58
N PHE A 153 9.57 -11.67 -1.38
CA PHE A 153 10.79 -11.12 -0.80
C PHE A 153 11.78 -12.24 -0.54
N ILE A 154 12.98 -12.12 -1.10
CA ILE A 154 14.05 -13.10 -0.89
C ILE A 154 15.19 -12.42 -0.16
N THR A 155 15.61 -13.03 0.94
CA THR A 155 16.73 -12.57 1.76
C THR A 155 17.76 -13.68 1.86
N MET A 156 19.02 -13.29 1.77
CA MET A 156 20.16 -14.22 1.76
C MET A 156 21.14 -13.84 2.85
N ASP A 157 21.55 -14.83 3.62
CA ASP A 157 22.54 -14.75 4.68
C ASP A 157 23.56 -15.88 4.46
N ILE A 158 24.34 -15.72 3.39
CA ILE A 158 25.34 -16.68 2.93
C ILE A 158 26.68 -15.96 2.73
N PRO A 159 27.82 -16.57 3.09
CA PRO A 159 29.14 -16.00 2.86
C PRO A 159 29.54 -16.20 1.39
N ALA A 160 28.84 -15.55 0.48
CA ALA A 160 28.98 -15.67 -0.97
C ALA A 160 29.26 -14.30 -1.61
N ASP A 161 29.88 -14.29 -2.78
CA ASP A 161 30.05 -13.06 -3.55
C ASP A 161 28.73 -12.57 -4.17
N LEU A 162 28.71 -11.32 -4.63
CA LEU A 162 27.49 -10.68 -5.15
C LEU A 162 26.90 -11.42 -6.36
N ASP A 163 27.73 -12.02 -7.20
CA ASP A 163 27.27 -12.71 -8.41
C ASP A 163 26.65 -14.07 -8.06
N GLN A 164 27.24 -14.80 -7.11
CA GLN A 164 26.65 -15.99 -6.52
C GLN A 164 25.29 -15.68 -5.86
N VAL A 165 25.22 -14.62 -5.05
CA VAL A 165 23.99 -14.16 -4.38
C VAL A 165 22.90 -13.82 -5.42
N LYS A 166 23.24 -13.07 -6.47
CA LYS A 166 22.32 -12.77 -7.59
C LYS A 166 21.83 -14.03 -8.30
N ALA A 167 22.74 -14.97 -8.59
CA ALA A 167 22.40 -16.20 -9.28
C ALA A 167 21.43 -17.07 -8.46
N ILE A 168 21.75 -17.32 -7.19
CA ILE A 168 20.88 -18.10 -6.29
C ILE A 168 19.54 -17.37 -6.08
N GLY A 169 19.57 -16.05 -5.89
CA GLY A 169 18.38 -15.23 -5.64
C GLY A 169 17.43 -15.21 -6.83
N SER A 170 17.97 -15.12 -8.05
CA SER A 170 17.21 -15.21 -9.29
C SER A 170 16.53 -16.58 -9.46
N VAL A 171 17.27 -17.67 -9.21
CA VAL A 171 16.72 -19.04 -9.28
C VAL A 171 15.60 -19.24 -8.25
N ALA A 172 15.81 -18.80 -7.00
CA ALA A 172 14.79 -18.83 -5.96
C ALA A 172 13.54 -18.01 -6.37
N ASN A 173 13.73 -16.76 -6.82
CA ASN A 173 12.64 -15.87 -7.21
C ASN A 173 11.78 -16.49 -8.30
N LYS A 174 12.42 -17.01 -9.35
CA LYS A 174 11.74 -17.66 -10.47
C LYS A 174 10.91 -18.86 -10.01
N ILE A 175 11.46 -19.70 -9.14
CA ILE A 175 10.80 -20.93 -8.71
C ILE A 175 9.63 -20.63 -7.77
N PHE A 176 9.84 -19.83 -6.72
CA PHE A 176 8.77 -19.46 -5.79
C PHE A 176 7.66 -18.65 -6.47
N SER A 177 8.01 -17.70 -7.34
CA SER A 177 7.03 -16.95 -8.13
C SER A 177 6.24 -17.86 -9.08
N SER A 178 6.89 -18.80 -9.75
CA SER A 178 6.21 -19.77 -10.62
C SER A 178 5.26 -20.67 -9.84
N ALA A 179 5.66 -21.12 -8.66
CA ALA A 179 4.85 -21.94 -7.78
C ALA A 179 3.60 -21.18 -7.30
N LEU A 180 3.76 -19.94 -6.84
CA LEU A 180 2.63 -19.08 -6.46
C LEU A 180 1.67 -18.83 -7.63
N ALA A 181 2.20 -18.59 -8.84
CA ALA A 181 1.38 -18.46 -10.04
C ALA A 181 0.56 -19.74 -10.33
N LYS A 182 1.18 -20.93 -10.21
CA LYS A 182 0.48 -22.22 -10.31
C LYS A 182 -0.53 -22.47 -9.19
N ALA A 183 -0.35 -21.82 -8.04
CA ALA A 183 -1.32 -21.83 -6.94
C ALA A 183 -2.52 -20.89 -7.20
N GLY A 184 -2.50 -20.13 -8.30
CA GLY A 184 -3.55 -19.18 -8.67
C GLY A 184 -3.36 -17.79 -8.10
N ALA A 185 -2.15 -17.43 -7.65
CA ALA A 185 -1.80 -16.06 -7.24
C ALA A 185 -1.26 -15.24 -8.42
N THR A 186 -1.51 -13.94 -8.42
CA THR A 186 -0.73 -13.03 -9.27
C THR A 186 0.49 -12.61 -8.49
N VAL A 187 1.67 -12.87 -9.05
CA VAL A 187 2.92 -12.53 -8.36
C VAL A 187 3.41 -11.17 -8.85
N ILE A 188 3.70 -10.29 -7.90
CA ILE A 188 4.48 -9.08 -8.17
C ILE A 188 5.94 -9.53 -8.23
N PRO A 189 6.57 -9.51 -9.41
CA PRO A 189 7.99 -9.84 -9.49
C PRO A 189 8.75 -8.83 -8.64
N SER A 190 9.68 -9.31 -7.81
CA SER A 190 10.69 -8.42 -7.24
C SER A 190 11.40 -7.72 -8.41
N PRO A 191 11.51 -6.38 -8.43
CA PRO A 191 12.16 -5.66 -9.52
C PRO A 191 13.54 -6.28 -9.76
N GLU A 192 13.75 -6.81 -10.96
CA GLU A 192 15.01 -7.45 -11.35
C GLU A 192 16.13 -6.40 -11.26
N GLY A 193 17.03 -6.55 -10.29
CA GLY A 193 18.15 -5.62 -10.07
C GLY A 193 18.11 -4.86 -8.74
N ASP A 194 16.95 -4.82 -8.07
CA ASP A 194 16.77 -4.17 -6.77
C ASP A 194 16.48 -5.19 -5.66
N PHE A 195 17.03 -6.39 -5.82
CA PHE A 195 17.30 -7.22 -4.66
C PHE A 195 18.21 -6.38 -3.76
N ASP A 196 17.67 -5.92 -2.63
CA ASP A 196 18.42 -5.17 -1.61
C ASP A 196 19.41 -6.13 -0.92
N PHE A 197 20.39 -6.60 -1.68
CA PHE A 197 21.49 -7.46 -1.25
C PHE A 197 22.54 -6.67 -0.45
N ARG A 198 22.40 -5.33 -0.37
CA ARG A 198 23.43 -4.44 0.18
C ARG A 198 23.46 -4.39 1.70
N TYR A 199 22.44 -4.90 2.38
CA TYR A 199 22.50 -5.06 3.83
C TYR A 199 21.81 -6.36 4.25
N ILE A 200 22.59 -7.21 4.93
CA ILE A 200 22.14 -8.39 5.67
C ILE A 200 21.14 -7.89 6.73
N ARG A 201 19.88 -7.68 6.35
CA ARG A 201 18.82 -7.47 7.34
C ARG A 201 18.59 -8.82 8.06
N PRO A 202 18.22 -8.80 9.36
CA PRO A 202 17.83 -10.00 10.09
C PRO A 202 16.71 -10.75 9.33
N PRO A 203 16.46 -12.04 9.63
CA PRO A 203 15.37 -12.80 8.98
C PRO A 203 14.12 -11.94 8.92
N GLN A 204 13.52 -11.84 7.73
CA GLN A 204 12.42 -10.89 7.48
C GLN A 204 11.40 -11.01 8.61
N SER A 205 11.38 -10.01 9.47
CA SER A 205 10.42 -9.98 10.55
C SER A 205 9.02 -9.93 9.94
N VAL A 206 8.03 -10.40 10.69
CA VAL A 206 6.62 -10.25 10.31
C VAL A 206 6.33 -8.79 9.95
N ASP A 207 6.89 -7.83 10.69
CA ASP A 207 6.73 -6.39 10.44
C ASP A 207 7.33 -5.95 9.10
N SER A 208 8.52 -6.44 8.76
CA SER A 208 9.17 -6.13 7.48
C SER A 208 8.38 -6.69 6.28
N LEU A 209 7.82 -7.90 6.42
CA LEU A 209 6.97 -8.49 5.39
C LEU A 209 5.64 -7.76 5.27
N LEU A 210 5.07 -7.32 6.39
CA LEU A 210 3.86 -6.50 6.41
C LEU A 210 4.09 -5.17 5.70
N GLU A 211 5.17 -4.48 6.03
CA GLU A 211 5.51 -3.20 5.44
C GLU A 211 5.83 -3.33 3.95
N GLY A 212 6.72 -4.25 3.57
CA GLY A 212 7.08 -4.48 2.16
C GLY A 212 5.88 -4.90 1.33
N GLY A 213 5.09 -5.84 1.85
CA GLY A 213 3.86 -6.30 1.20
C GLY A 213 2.82 -5.19 1.04
N ALA A 214 2.65 -4.35 2.06
CA ALA A 214 1.75 -3.21 2.02
C ALA A 214 2.20 -2.13 1.02
N ARG A 215 3.51 -1.88 0.89
CA ARG A 215 4.09 -1.00 -0.14
C ARG A 215 3.87 -1.55 -1.55
N ALA A 216 3.94 -2.87 -1.71
CA ALA A 216 3.65 -3.56 -2.96
C ALA A 216 2.14 -3.72 -3.25
N LEU A 217 1.28 -3.32 -2.30
CA LEU A 217 -0.18 -3.44 -2.39
C LEU A 217 -0.67 -4.88 -2.55
N ALA A 218 0.11 -5.82 -2.07
CA ALA A 218 -0.20 -7.23 -2.14
C ALA A 218 -1.31 -7.60 -1.13
N ASP A 219 -2.02 -8.69 -1.40
CA ASP A 219 -2.85 -9.38 -0.41
C ASP A 219 -2.00 -10.31 0.47
N LEU A 220 -0.96 -10.90 -0.13
CA LEU A 220 -0.05 -11.83 0.51
C LEU A 220 1.40 -11.35 0.39
N ALA A 221 2.20 -11.57 1.43
CA ALA A 221 3.65 -11.43 1.37
C ALA A 221 4.31 -12.79 1.62
N LEU A 222 5.18 -13.22 0.71
CA LEU A 222 6.05 -14.37 0.88
C LEU A 222 7.46 -13.86 1.23
N GLY A 223 7.93 -14.16 2.43
CA GLY A 223 9.34 -14.03 2.78
C GLY A 223 10.05 -15.36 2.61
N VAL A 224 11.16 -15.38 1.88
CA VAL A 224 12.06 -16.54 1.77
C VAL A 224 13.42 -16.14 2.30
N VAL A 225 13.95 -16.91 3.24
CA VAL A 225 15.26 -16.69 3.84
C VAL A 225 16.16 -17.87 3.49
N ILE A 226 17.31 -17.58 2.90
CA ILE A 226 18.33 -18.57 2.52
C ILE A 226 19.57 -18.31 3.35
N LYS A 227 19.98 -19.26 4.18
CA LYS A 227 21.13 -19.12 5.09
C LYS A 227 22.18 -20.21 4.86
N ALA A 228 23.43 -19.90 5.16
CA ALA A 228 24.45 -20.93 5.29
C ALA A 228 24.29 -21.68 6.61
N GLY A 229 24.45 -22.99 6.56
CA GLY A 229 24.48 -23.84 7.74
C GLY A 229 25.69 -23.59 8.62
N PRO A 230 25.66 -24.11 9.87
CA PRO A 230 26.81 -24.03 10.75
C PRO A 230 28.03 -24.69 10.08
N LYS A 231 29.17 -24.00 10.12
CA LYS A 231 30.43 -24.58 9.70
C LYS A 231 30.80 -25.69 10.69
N SER A 232 31.23 -26.83 10.16
CA SER A 232 31.78 -27.89 11.00
C SER A 232 33.20 -27.50 11.41
N ASP A 233 33.39 -27.10 12.67
CA ASP A 233 34.69 -26.68 13.21
C ASP A 233 35.74 -27.81 13.27
N GLN A 234 35.36 -29.06 12.97
CA GLN A 234 36.22 -30.25 13.13
C GLN A 234 36.80 -30.81 11.83
N ALA A 235 36.50 -30.22 10.66
CA ALA A 235 37.01 -30.75 9.39
C ALA A 235 38.26 -30.02 8.93
N GLU A 236 39.39 -30.72 8.83
CA GLU A 236 40.65 -30.20 8.27
C GLU A 236 40.57 -29.89 6.76
N SER A 237 39.51 -30.34 6.09
CA SER A 237 39.19 -29.98 4.70
C SER A 237 37.90 -29.16 4.66
N PRO A 238 37.81 -28.13 3.78
CA PRO A 238 36.62 -27.31 3.65
C PRO A 238 35.44 -28.18 3.24
N MET A 239 34.64 -28.60 4.23
CA MET A 239 33.46 -29.37 3.96
C MET A 239 32.41 -28.45 3.34
N PRO A 240 31.66 -28.96 2.35
CA PRO A 240 30.60 -28.20 1.72
C PRO A 240 29.59 -27.73 2.80
N THR A 241 29.30 -26.43 2.86
CA THR A 241 28.39 -25.86 3.87
C THR A 241 26.93 -26.06 3.40
N PRO A 242 26.07 -26.77 4.16
CA PRO A 242 24.68 -26.99 3.75
C PRO A 242 23.91 -25.66 3.72
N LEU A 243 22.87 -25.59 2.90
CA LEU A 243 21.99 -24.42 2.82
C LEU A 243 20.71 -24.65 3.61
N PHE A 244 20.32 -23.68 4.43
CA PHE A 244 19.01 -23.66 5.10
C PHE A 244 18.09 -22.73 4.35
N VAL A 245 16.88 -23.19 4.03
CA VAL A 245 15.84 -22.34 3.45
C VAL A 245 14.62 -22.39 4.30
N ALA A 246 14.16 -21.21 4.70
CA ALA A 246 12.89 -21.01 5.35
C ALA A 246 12.00 -20.13 4.48
N TYR A 247 10.70 -20.36 4.51
CA TYR A 247 9.74 -19.39 4.02
C TYR A 247 8.63 -19.12 5.05
N GLN A 248 8.04 -17.94 4.93
CA GLN A 248 6.87 -17.52 5.68
C GLN A 248 5.91 -16.80 4.73
N VAL A 249 4.63 -17.12 4.81
CA VAL A 249 3.56 -16.45 4.04
C VAL A 249 2.67 -15.72 5.02
N LEU A 250 2.44 -14.44 4.75
CA LEU A 250 1.58 -13.58 5.55
C LEU A 250 0.36 -13.13 4.74
N ASP A 251 -0.79 -13.11 5.40
CA ASP A 251 -1.96 -12.37 4.94
C ASP A 251 -1.88 -10.94 5.43
N LEU A 252 -1.64 -10.01 4.50
CA LEU A 252 -1.39 -8.60 4.80
C LEU A 252 -2.62 -7.87 5.37
N ARG A 253 -3.81 -8.46 5.24
CA ARG A 253 -5.06 -7.91 5.77
C ARG A 253 -5.22 -8.21 7.26
N SER A 254 -4.81 -9.40 7.68
CA SER A 254 -4.97 -9.85 9.07
C SER A 254 -3.67 -9.77 9.87
N GLY A 255 -2.52 -9.63 9.20
CA GLY A 255 -1.21 -9.80 9.81
C GLY A 255 -0.88 -11.26 10.16
N ALA A 256 -1.75 -12.20 9.82
CA ALA A 256 -1.59 -13.59 10.22
C ALA A 256 -0.57 -14.32 9.34
N VAL A 257 0.26 -15.15 9.96
CA VAL A 257 1.10 -16.13 9.27
C VAL A 257 0.21 -17.27 8.82
N ILE A 258 0.07 -17.45 7.51
CA ILE A 258 -0.81 -18.48 6.94
C ILE A 258 -0.07 -19.78 6.63
N GLY A 259 1.27 -19.72 6.58
CA GLY A 259 2.13 -20.90 6.54
C GLY A 259 3.60 -20.53 6.67
N SER A 260 4.37 -21.47 7.17
CA SER A 260 5.82 -21.36 7.30
C SER A 260 6.44 -22.74 7.22
N GLU A 261 7.62 -22.83 6.65
CA GLU A 261 8.39 -24.07 6.60
C GLU A 261 9.87 -23.75 6.58
N GLU A 262 10.67 -24.65 7.13
CA GLU A 262 12.13 -24.61 7.11
C GLU A 262 12.65 -25.98 6.70
N LYS A 263 13.62 -26.01 5.77
CA LYS A 263 14.34 -27.22 5.38
C LYS A 263 15.81 -26.94 5.20
N GLU A 264 16.61 -27.92 5.61
CA GLU A 264 18.02 -28.03 5.26
C GLU A 264 18.17 -28.70 3.88
N SER A 265 19.09 -28.18 3.08
CA SER A 265 19.42 -28.66 1.76
C SER A 265 20.63 -29.59 1.82
N ALA A 266 20.58 -30.67 1.05
CA ALA A 266 21.77 -31.46 0.73
C ALA A 266 22.71 -30.75 -0.27
N VAL A 267 22.26 -29.64 -0.86
CA VAL A 267 23.09 -28.81 -1.75
C VAL A 267 23.95 -27.90 -0.90
N SER A 268 25.24 -27.96 -1.17
CA SER A 268 26.22 -27.18 -0.44
C SER A 268 26.77 -26.05 -1.27
N LEU A 269 27.11 -24.95 -0.60
CA LEU A 269 27.82 -23.86 -1.24
C LEU A 269 29.26 -24.29 -1.54
N PRO A 270 29.74 -24.12 -2.78
CA PRO A 270 31.14 -24.34 -3.10
C PRO A 270 32.01 -23.26 -2.45
N GLY A 271 33.33 -23.40 -2.58
CA GLY A 271 34.27 -22.38 -2.12
C GLY A 271 34.04 -21.02 -2.77
N GLN A 272 34.67 -19.99 -2.19
CA GLN A 272 34.57 -18.61 -2.67
C GLN A 272 34.96 -18.52 -4.16
N GLY A 273 34.08 -17.97 -5.02
CA GLY A 273 34.32 -17.78 -6.45
C GLY A 273 33.80 -18.89 -7.38
N GLU A 274 33.25 -20.00 -6.87
CA GLU A 274 32.63 -21.04 -7.69
C GLU A 274 31.10 -20.90 -7.71
N ILE A 275 30.46 -20.98 -8.87
CA ILE A 275 28.99 -20.90 -8.93
C ILE A 275 28.41 -22.24 -8.44
N PRO A 276 27.49 -22.24 -7.45
CA PRO A 276 26.84 -23.47 -7.00
C PRO A 276 26.07 -24.14 -8.14
N ASP A 277 25.90 -25.46 -8.06
CA ASP A 277 25.07 -26.20 -9.02
C ASP A 277 23.61 -25.71 -8.98
N LEU A 278 23.29 -24.80 -9.90
CA LEU A 278 21.98 -24.17 -10.01
C LEU A 278 20.87 -25.18 -10.31
N GLY A 279 21.21 -26.34 -10.92
CA GLY A 279 20.24 -27.41 -11.20
C GLY A 279 19.80 -28.11 -9.91
N SER A 280 20.76 -28.45 -9.05
CA SER A 280 20.46 -29.03 -7.73
C SER A 280 19.73 -28.04 -6.82
N LEU A 281 20.12 -26.76 -6.82
CA LEU A 281 19.38 -25.70 -6.10
C LEU A 281 17.95 -25.55 -6.61
N ALA A 282 17.76 -25.54 -7.92
CA ALA A 282 16.43 -25.44 -8.50
C ALA A 282 15.53 -26.62 -8.09
N LYS A 283 16.07 -27.84 -8.06
CA LYS A 283 15.35 -29.01 -7.58
C LYS A 283 14.96 -28.88 -6.10
N PHE A 284 15.88 -28.39 -5.27
CA PHE A 284 15.60 -28.15 -3.85
C PHE A 284 14.53 -27.08 -3.62
N PHE A 285 14.63 -25.92 -4.27
CA PHE A 285 13.60 -24.87 -4.17
C PHE A 285 12.26 -25.36 -4.72
N SER A 286 12.24 -26.22 -5.74
CA SER A 286 10.98 -26.78 -6.27
C SER A 286 10.24 -27.59 -5.20
N VAL A 287 10.95 -28.45 -4.46
CA VAL A 287 10.38 -29.23 -3.35
C VAL A 287 9.80 -28.32 -2.25
N MET A 288 10.49 -27.23 -1.91
CA MET A 288 10.00 -26.22 -0.96
C MET A 288 8.81 -25.43 -1.50
N SER A 289 8.78 -25.18 -2.80
CA SER A 289 7.70 -24.43 -3.42
C SER A 289 6.41 -25.24 -3.57
N ASP A 290 6.51 -26.57 -3.68
CA ASP A 290 5.35 -27.46 -3.81
C ASP A 290 4.49 -27.50 -2.53
N SER A 291 5.11 -27.45 -1.35
CA SER A 291 4.39 -27.31 -0.09
C SER A 291 3.73 -25.93 0.03
N LEU A 292 4.42 -24.87 -0.40
CA LEU A 292 3.87 -23.52 -0.48
C LEU A 292 2.61 -23.45 -1.37
N VAL A 293 2.60 -24.14 -2.52
CA VAL A 293 1.41 -24.20 -3.40
C VAL A 293 0.19 -24.69 -2.64
N SER A 294 0.35 -25.72 -1.79
CA SER A 294 -0.75 -26.28 -1.01
C SER A 294 -1.24 -25.30 0.04
N VAL A 295 -0.33 -24.61 0.75
CA VAL A 295 -0.67 -23.56 1.73
C VAL A 295 -1.48 -22.45 1.06
N VAL A 296 -0.97 -21.89 -0.04
CA VAL A 296 -1.60 -20.76 -0.72
C VAL A 296 -2.92 -21.17 -1.38
N ARG A 297 -2.98 -22.33 -2.05
CA ARG A 297 -4.23 -22.83 -2.64
C ARG A 297 -5.29 -23.06 -1.57
N ASN A 298 -4.93 -23.68 -0.45
CA ASN A 298 -5.88 -23.90 0.66
C ASN A 298 -6.35 -22.57 1.24
N TYR A 299 -5.46 -21.59 1.40
CA TYR A 299 -5.82 -20.24 1.84
C TYR A 299 -6.77 -19.57 0.84
N VAL A 300 -6.43 -19.56 -0.45
CA VAL A 300 -7.21 -18.95 -1.52
C VAL A 300 -8.60 -19.59 -1.60
N VAL A 301 -8.69 -20.91 -1.61
CA VAL A 301 -9.96 -21.64 -1.67
C VAL A 301 -10.77 -21.43 -0.39
N SER A 302 -10.16 -21.58 0.79
CA SER A 302 -10.89 -21.51 2.06
C SER A 302 -11.39 -20.10 2.40
N ASN A 303 -10.68 -19.04 1.99
CA ASN A 303 -11.09 -17.66 2.23
C ASN A 303 -11.95 -17.05 1.11
N ARG A 304 -11.92 -17.58 -0.13
CA ARG A 304 -12.82 -17.10 -1.20
C ARG A 304 -14.16 -17.79 -1.26
N VAL A 305 -14.21 -19.07 -0.90
CA VAL A 305 -15.42 -19.88 -1.13
C VAL A 305 -16.41 -19.77 0.03
N LYS A 306 -16.03 -19.20 1.19
CA LYS A 306 -16.92 -19.19 2.36
C LYS A 306 -17.10 -17.82 3.00
N ASN A 307 -16.08 -16.99 3.10
CA ASN A 307 -16.20 -15.74 3.85
C ASN A 307 -16.82 -14.64 2.98
N ARG A 308 -18.04 -14.22 3.32
CA ARG A 308 -18.73 -13.08 2.74
C ARG A 308 -18.29 -11.81 3.46
N ALA A 309 -18.11 -10.72 2.71
CA ALA A 309 -17.76 -9.41 3.25
C ALA A 309 -19.02 -8.58 3.47
N TYR A 310 -19.17 -8.07 4.70
CA TYR A 310 -20.27 -7.21 5.11
C TYR A 310 -19.70 -5.87 5.53
N LYS A 311 -20.15 -4.78 4.92
CA LYS A 311 -19.83 -3.44 5.41
C LYS A 311 -20.81 -3.07 6.51
N ILE A 312 -20.35 -2.66 7.69
CA ILE A 312 -21.15 -2.25 8.86
C ILE A 312 -20.82 -0.80 9.22
N VAL A 313 -21.81 0.08 9.17
CA VAL A 313 -21.67 1.55 9.25
C VAL A 313 -22.35 2.08 10.49
N LEU A 314 -21.65 2.05 11.60
CA LEU A 314 -22.02 2.60 12.89
C LEU A 314 -22.06 4.15 12.90
N LYS A 315 -23.16 4.85 12.60
CA LYS A 315 -23.28 6.30 12.87
C LYS A 315 -23.68 6.62 14.31
N GLY A 316 -23.21 7.77 14.78
CA GLY A 316 -23.34 8.31 16.13
C GLY A 316 -22.00 8.53 16.79
N ALA A 317 -21.98 9.39 17.82
CA ALA A 317 -20.82 9.54 18.67
C ALA A 317 -20.60 8.25 19.47
N MET A 318 -19.47 7.59 19.21
CA MET A 318 -19.06 6.37 19.90
C MET A 318 -17.79 6.66 20.65
N ASP A 319 -17.76 6.30 21.93
CA ASP A 319 -16.50 6.29 22.66
C ASP A 319 -15.69 5.01 22.34
N ALA A 320 -14.42 5.04 22.72
CA ALA A 320 -13.51 3.93 22.47
C ALA A 320 -13.86 2.65 23.27
N ALA A 321 -14.71 2.76 24.30
CA ALA A 321 -15.16 1.60 25.09
C ALA A 321 -16.25 0.84 24.33
N PHE A 322 -17.25 1.55 23.81
CA PHE A 322 -18.30 1.01 22.97
C PHE A 322 -17.71 0.27 21.75
N TYR A 323 -16.81 0.94 21.02
CA TYR A 323 -16.22 0.38 19.80
C TYR A 323 -15.44 -0.92 20.07
N ARG A 324 -14.64 -0.96 21.15
CA ARG A 324 -13.91 -2.17 21.56
C ARG A 324 -14.84 -3.30 21.94
N GLU A 325 -15.87 -3.04 22.74
CA GLU A 325 -16.81 -4.09 23.16
C GLU A 325 -17.61 -4.61 21.95
N PHE A 326 -18.07 -3.72 21.08
CA PHE A 326 -18.80 -4.10 19.86
C PHE A 326 -17.96 -5.00 18.96
N THR A 327 -16.75 -4.57 18.61
CA THR A 327 -15.86 -5.33 17.71
C THR A 327 -15.44 -6.66 18.32
N TYR A 328 -15.10 -6.71 19.62
CA TYR A 328 -14.79 -7.95 20.33
C TYR A 328 -15.94 -8.96 20.25
N ARG A 329 -17.18 -8.51 20.50
CA ARG A 329 -18.36 -9.40 20.42
C ARG A 329 -18.64 -9.84 19.00
N LEU A 330 -18.51 -8.93 18.03
CA LEU A 330 -18.74 -9.22 16.63
C LEU A 330 -17.76 -10.27 16.08
N VAL A 331 -16.47 -10.20 16.44
CA VAL A 331 -15.49 -11.25 16.09
C VAL A 331 -15.84 -12.57 16.79
N ASN A 332 -15.97 -12.57 18.12
CA ASN A 332 -16.15 -13.82 18.88
C ASN A 332 -17.44 -14.55 18.55
N GLN A 333 -18.52 -13.81 18.26
CA GLN A 333 -19.79 -14.42 17.90
C GLN A 333 -19.88 -14.68 16.39
N GLY A 334 -19.03 -14.05 15.58
CA GLY A 334 -18.95 -14.23 14.14
C GLY A 334 -18.51 -15.63 13.68
N GLY A 335 -17.95 -16.42 14.58
CA GLY A 335 -17.44 -17.79 14.34
C GLY A 335 -15.92 -17.81 14.09
N ASP A 336 -15.35 -19.02 14.01
CA ASP A 336 -13.89 -19.28 13.99
C ASP A 336 -13.09 -18.62 12.85
N LYS A 337 -13.78 -17.97 11.91
CA LYS A 337 -13.20 -17.29 10.74
C LYS A 337 -13.66 -15.85 10.58
N ALA A 338 -14.27 -15.28 11.62
CA ALA A 338 -14.71 -13.91 11.59
C ALA A 338 -13.53 -12.95 11.72
N SER A 339 -13.44 -11.97 10.84
CA SER A 339 -12.44 -10.90 10.92
C SER A 339 -13.09 -9.54 10.75
N ILE A 340 -12.46 -8.52 11.35
CA ILE A 340 -12.92 -7.14 11.31
C ILE A 340 -11.79 -6.25 10.83
N ILE A 341 -12.12 -5.33 9.94
CA ILE A 341 -11.28 -4.27 9.43
C ILE A 341 -12.02 -2.95 9.64
N PRO A 342 -11.49 -2.01 10.44
CA PRO A 342 -12.00 -0.64 10.41
C PRO A 342 -11.81 -0.07 8.99
N ASP A 343 -12.84 0.54 8.41
CA ASP A 343 -12.78 1.20 7.10
C ASP A 343 -12.72 2.73 7.26
N ARG A 344 -13.59 3.30 8.09
CA ARG A 344 -13.65 4.76 8.31
C ARG A 344 -14.01 5.08 9.75
N PHE A 345 -13.40 6.09 10.34
CA PHE A 345 -13.75 6.57 11.68
C PHE A 345 -13.94 8.10 11.69
N SER A 346 -15.01 8.58 12.29
CA SER A 346 -15.32 9.98 12.55
C SER A 346 -16.14 10.10 13.83
N ARG A 347 -16.26 11.32 14.38
CA ARG A 347 -17.11 11.60 15.55
C ARG A 347 -18.58 11.22 15.35
N GLU A 348 -19.03 11.11 14.11
CA GLU A 348 -20.42 10.83 13.78
C GLU A 348 -20.60 9.48 13.09
N MET A 349 -19.53 8.76 12.72
CA MET A 349 -19.64 7.54 11.94
C MET A 349 -18.39 6.66 12.01
N THR A 350 -18.59 5.36 12.19
CA THR A 350 -17.58 4.33 12.05
C THR A 350 -18.03 3.28 11.03
N GLU A 351 -17.26 3.08 9.97
CA GLU A 351 -17.46 2.00 9.00
C GLU A 351 -16.49 0.87 9.32
N ILE A 352 -17.00 -0.35 9.30
CA ILE A 352 -16.32 -1.58 9.66
C ILE A 352 -16.61 -2.60 8.57
N ASN A 353 -15.59 -3.15 7.93
CA ASN A 353 -15.76 -4.32 7.09
C ASN A 353 -15.64 -5.58 7.97
N PHE A 354 -16.59 -6.49 7.83
CA PHE A 354 -16.73 -7.70 8.61
C PHE A 354 -16.81 -8.90 7.68
N TRP A 355 -15.87 -9.83 7.79
CA TRP A 355 -15.87 -11.06 7.00
C TRP A 355 -16.30 -12.21 7.87
N THR A 356 -17.20 -13.04 7.37
CA THR A 356 -17.60 -14.28 8.04
C THR A 356 -18.17 -15.27 7.04
N ALA A 357 -18.07 -16.56 7.37
CA ALA A 357 -18.68 -17.63 6.60
C ALA A 357 -20.22 -17.66 6.68
N ARG A 358 -20.79 -16.84 7.57
CA ARG A 358 -22.22 -16.77 7.84
C ARG A 358 -22.98 -16.13 6.69
N GLU A 359 -24.19 -16.59 6.48
CA GLU A 359 -25.15 -16.01 5.54
C GLU A 359 -25.66 -14.64 6.03
N PRO A 360 -26.18 -13.75 5.16
CA PRO A 360 -26.64 -12.42 5.55
C PRO A 360 -27.69 -12.43 6.67
N GLY A 361 -28.60 -13.42 6.66
CA GLY A 361 -29.60 -13.60 7.71
C GLY A 361 -28.98 -13.99 9.07
N GLU A 362 -27.91 -14.77 9.05
CA GLU A 362 -27.19 -15.17 10.26
C GLU A 362 -26.35 -14.02 10.82
N VAL A 363 -25.76 -13.19 9.97
CA VAL A 363 -25.05 -11.96 10.37
C VAL A 363 -26.03 -10.95 10.98
N SER A 364 -27.22 -10.81 10.39
CA SER A 364 -28.28 -9.98 10.98
C SER A 364 -28.69 -10.48 12.37
N ALA A 365 -28.94 -11.79 12.50
CA ALA A 365 -29.30 -12.40 13.78
C ALA A 365 -28.18 -12.30 14.83
N LEU A 366 -26.92 -12.46 14.39
CA LEU A 366 -25.72 -12.27 15.19
C LEU A 366 -25.66 -10.84 15.75
N LEU A 367 -25.76 -9.86 14.87
CA LEU A 367 -25.74 -8.46 15.24
C LEU A 367 -26.87 -8.14 16.25
N GLY A 368 -28.07 -8.68 16.03
CA GLY A 368 -29.22 -8.59 16.95
C GLY A 368 -28.98 -9.12 18.36
N LYS A 369 -28.01 -10.03 18.54
CA LYS A 369 -27.62 -10.61 19.84
C LYS A 369 -26.53 -9.81 20.54
N ILE A 370 -25.80 -8.94 19.84
CA ILE A 370 -24.77 -8.12 20.45
C ILE A 370 -25.43 -7.15 21.44
N ARG A 371 -24.85 -7.08 22.64
CA ARG A 371 -25.21 -6.16 23.73
C ARG A 371 -23.93 -5.40 24.07
N VAL A 372 -23.98 -4.08 24.09
CA VAL A 372 -22.84 -3.23 24.51
C VAL A 372 -23.31 -2.44 25.73
N ALA A 373 -22.53 -2.46 26.81
CA ALA A 373 -22.94 -1.89 28.10
C ALA A 373 -24.34 -2.35 28.58
N GLY A 374 -24.71 -3.61 28.32
CA GLY A 374 -26.00 -4.19 28.73
C GLY A 374 -27.21 -3.77 27.91
N ALA A 375 -27.06 -2.87 26.95
CA ALA A 375 -28.16 -2.32 26.19
C ALA A 375 -28.34 -3.07 24.84
N PRO A 376 -29.57 -3.44 24.45
CA PRO A 376 -29.83 -4.06 23.15
C PRO A 376 -29.65 -3.05 22.02
N LEU A 377 -28.86 -3.41 21.03
CA LEU A 377 -28.80 -2.72 19.75
C LEU A 377 -30.08 -3.08 18.96
N GLN A 378 -30.82 -2.09 18.47
CA GLN A 378 -31.98 -2.34 17.61
C GLN A 378 -31.55 -2.30 16.15
N PHE A 379 -31.97 -3.29 15.35
CA PHE A 379 -31.59 -3.42 13.94
C PHE A 379 -32.82 -3.27 13.05
N GLN A 380 -32.75 -2.42 12.03
CA GLN A 380 -33.77 -2.28 11.00
C GLN A 380 -33.18 -2.63 9.63
N ARG A 381 -33.81 -3.56 8.91
CA ARG A 381 -33.45 -3.86 7.53
C ARG A 381 -33.93 -2.71 6.62
N THR A 382 -33.06 -2.19 5.78
CA THR A 382 -33.33 -1.17 4.74
C THR A 382 -33.09 -1.77 3.36
N SER A 383 -33.44 -1.03 2.30
CA SER A 383 -33.11 -1.41 0.91
C SER A 383 -31.60 -1.53 0.67
N ASP A 384 -30.80 -0.81 1.45
CA ASP A 384 -29.34 -0.76 1.34
C ASP A 384 -28.61 -1.62 2.39
N GLY A 385 -29.38 -2.33 3.26
CA GLY A 385 -28.96 -3.40 4.18
C GLY A 385 -29.45 -3.25 5.63
N PHE A 386 -28.63 -2.95 6.66
CA PHE A 386 -29.10 -2.91 8.07
C PHE A 386 -28.70 -1.63 8.85
N ALA A 387 -29.64 -1.07 9.62
CA ALA A 387 -29.44 0.09 10.48
C ALA A 387 -29.53 -0.25 11.97
N VAL A 388 -28.50 0.10 12.75
CA VAL A 388 -28.45 0.00 14.22
C VAL A 388 -28.89 1.29 14.91
N THR A 389 -29.71 1.17 15.95
CA THR A 389 -30.08 2.28 16.85
C THR A 389 -29.54 2.02 18.26
N LEU A 390 -28.84 3.00 18.83
CA LEU A 390 -28.35 2.97 20.22
C LEU A 390 -29.48 3.31 21.22
N PRO A 391 -29.51 2.67 22.40
CA PRO A 391 -30.44 3.04 23.47
C PRO A 391 -30.10 4.43 24.03
N GLY A 392 -31.08 5.34 24.10
CA GLY A 392 -30.91 6.67 24.71
C GLY A 392 -31.29 7.90 23.85
N GLY A 393 -31.93 7.72 22.69
CA GLY A 393 -32.63 8.81 21.99
C GLY A 393 -31.78 9.85 21.25
N ARG A 394 -30.44 9.76 21.29
CA ARG A 394 -29.60 10.50 20.34
C ARG A 394 -29.64 9.78 18.99
N LYS A 395 -30.44 10.33 18.06
CA LYS A 395 -30.60 9.81 16.71
C LYS A 395 -29.26 9.79 16.00
N ALA A 396 -28.76 8.59 15.73
CA ALA A 396 -27.76 8.38 14.71
C ALA A 396 -28.16 7.14 13.93
N ALA A 397 -28.32 7.29 12.61
CA ALA A 397 -28.62 6.18 11.72
C ALA A 397 -27.39 5.29 11.57
N VAL A 398 -27.49 4.09 11.02
CA VAL A 398 -26.34 3.21 10.74
C VAL A 398 -26.72 2.50 9.44
N GLY A 399 -25.77 2.11 8.60
CA GLY A 399 -26.03 1.30 7.39
C GLY A 399 -25.22 0.01 7.44
N VAL A 400 -25.60 -1.05 6.73
CA VAL A 400 -24.74 -2.22 6.51
C VAL A 400 -24.93 -2.56 5.04
N ARG A 401 -23.90 -2.74 4.22
CA ARG A 401 -24.04 -3.09 2.80
C ARG A 401 -23.40 -4.46 2.58
N GLU A 402 -24.16 -5.42 2.05
CA GLU A 402 -23.54 -6.59 1.40
C GLU A 402 -22.90 -6.05 0.12
N TYR A 403 -21.61 -6.34 -0.12
CA TYR A 403 -20.95 -5.87 -1.33
C TYR A 403 -21.69 -6.47 -2.53
N GLY A 404 -22.56 -5.68 -3.18
CA GLY A 404 -23.11 -6.03 -4.49
C GLY A 404 -21.97 -6.12 -5.49
N GLU A 405 -22.12 -7.01 -6.48
CA GLU A 405 -21.10 -7.44 -7.46
C GLU A 405 -20.35 -6.31 -8.21
N ASN A 406 -20.77 -5.04 -8.08
CA ASN A 406 -20.20 -3.89 -8.77
C ASN A 406 -19.83 -2.73 -7.81
N VAL A 407 -18.80 -2.90 -6.97
CA VAL A 407 -18.15 -1.77 -6.28
C VAL A 407 -16.63 -1.89 -6.39
N ASN A 408 -16.01 -0.85 -6.96
CA ASN A 408 -14.56 -0.70 -7.07
C ASN A 408 -13.89 -0.68 -5.68
N PHE A 409 -13.00 -1.64 -5.46
CA PHE A 409 -12.31 -1.98 -4.21
C PHE A 409 -11.23 -0.98 -3.75
N TYR A 410 -11.44 0.33 -3.93
CA TYR A 410 -10.50 1.35 -3.48
C TYR A 410 -10.90 1.98 -2.15
N ARG A 411 -10.76 1.22 -1.04
CA ARG A 411 -10.42 1.80 0.27
C ARG A 411 -10.00 0.70 1.25
N ARG A 412 -8.80 0.90 1.80
CA ARG A 412 -8.07 -0.02 2.67
C ARG A 412 -8.54 0.09 4.13
N LEU A 413 -8.20 -0.93 4.89
CA LEU A 413 -7.79 -0.81 6.30
C LEU A 413 -6.93 0.45 6.54
N PRO A 414 -7.05 1.14 7.68
CA PRO A 414 -5.99 2.02 8.14
C PRO A 414 -4.69 1.20 8.23
N PHE A 415 -3.66 1.67 7.54
CA PHE A 415 -2.34 1.07 7.56
C PHE A 415 -1.81 1.07 9.01
N PRO A 416 -1.08 0.04 9.46
CA PRO A 416 -0.12 0.22 10.53
C PRO A 416 0.91 1.26 10.02
N GLY A 417 0.86 2.49 10.54
CA GLY A 417 1.66 3.60 10.03
C GLY A 417 0.95 4.58 9.09
N VAL A 418 -0.39 4.52 8.93
CA VAL A 418 -1.14 5.73 8.57
C VAL A 418 -1.48 6.45 9.86
N GLU A 419 -0.60 7.41 10.12
CA GLU A 419 -0.70 8.59 10.96
C GLU A 419 -2.13 8.85 11.49
N ASN A 420 -2.20 9.19 12.78
CA ASN A 420 -3.34 9.93 13.28
C ASN A 420 -3.61 11.09 12.31
N PRO A 421 -4.85 11.33 11.84
CA PRO A 421 -5.14 12.50 11.01
C PRO A 421 -4.69 13.82 11.66
N GLU A 422 -4.49 13.84 12.98
CA GLU A 422 -3.84 14.95 13.67
C GLU A 422 -2.32 15.03 13.45
N ASP A 423 -1.62 13.90 13.28
CA ASP A 423 -0.19 13.86 12.96
C ASP A 423 0.07 14.27 11.49
N ILE A 424 -0.79 13.88 10.54
CA ILE A 424 -0.75 14.40 9.14
C ILE A 424 -0.95 15.91 9.13
N LYS A 425 -1.98 16.41 9.85
CA LYS A 425 -2.24 17.84 9.95
C LYS A 425 -1.10 18.59 10.62
N LYS A 426 -0.51 18.03 11.68
CA LYS A 426 0.67 18.61 12.32
C LYS A 426 1.82 18.72 11.32
N THR A 427 2.07 17.68 10.52
CA THR A 427 3.17 17.62 9.54
C THR A 427 2.95 18.56 8.35
N GLU A 428 1.72 18.68 7.84
CA GLU A 428 1.35 19.63 6.77
C GLU A 428 1.40 21.10 7.22
N LEU A 429 1.31 21.37 8.53
CA LEU A 429 1.37 22.71 9.11
C LEU A 429 2.79 23.16 9.47
N VAL A 430 3.81 22.31 9.30
CA VAL A 430 5.20 22.66 9.59
C VAL A 430 5.78 23.46 8.43
N PRO A 431 6.11 24.75 8.61
CA PRO A 431 6.50 25.62 7.50
C PRO A 431 7.96 25.42 7.05
N TRP A 432 8.76 24.68 7.81
CA TRP A 432 10.20 24.56 7.58
C TRP A 432 10.63 23.08 7.58
N ARG A 433 11.42 22.70 6.59
CA ARG A 433 11.95 21.33 6.40
C ARG A 433 13.47 21.40 6.36
N GLU A 434 14.12 20.42 6.98
CA GLU A 434 15.58 20.29 6.94
C GLU A 434 16.13 20.13 5.52
N GLN A 435 17.43 20.40 5.36
CA GLN A 435 18.15 20.19 4.12
C GLN A 435 19.48 19.46 4.38
N GLU A 436 19.59 18.24 3.86
CA GLU A 436 20.83 17.45 3.93
C GLU A 436 21.90 17.91 2.92
N ASP A 437 23.20 17.75 3.20
CA ASP A 437 23.82 17.27 4.47
C ASP A 437 23.90 18.41 5.50
N ASN A 438 23.46 18.18 6.74
CA ASN A 438 23.54 19.15 7.84
C ASN A 438 24.34 18.64 9.06
N GLY A 439 25.17 17.60 8.90
CA GLY A 439 25.88 16.92 9.99
C GLY A 439 27.07 17.65 10.65
N THR A 440 27.39 18.88 10.23
CA THR A 440 28.56 19.63 10.74
C THR A 440 28.20 21.07 11.11
N PHE A 441 29.00 21.73 11.96
CA PHE A 441 28.77 23.14 12.31
C PHE A 441 28.78 24.09 11.10
N PHE A 442 29.50 23.73 10.03
CA PHE A 442 29.55 24.53 8.80
C PHE A 442 28.35 24.29 7.88
N THR A 443 27.73 23.11 7.96
CA THR A 443 26.58 22.72 7.13
C THR A 443 25.25 22.83 7.87
N ALA A 444 25.27 23.16 9.16
CA ALA A 444 24.08 23.32 9.98
C ALA A 444 23.03 24.24 9.34
N ASN A 445 21.80 23.77 9.23
CA ASN A 445 20.74 24.51 8.55
C ASN A 445 20.32 25.76 9.37
N LEU A 446 20.25 26.92 8.72
CA LEU A 446 19.76 28.14 9.38
C LEU A 446 18.23 28.10 9.47
N ALA A 447 17.69 27.92 10.68
CA ALA A 447 16.26 27.83 10.93
C ALA A 447 15.74 29.05 11.72
N PRO A 448 14.54 29.55 11.41
CA PRO A 448 13.92 30.63 12.18
C PRO A 448 13.37 30.09 13.52
N PRO A 449 13.60 30.78 14.66
CA PRO A 449 12.95 30.42 15.92
C PRO A 449 11.42 30.46 15.80
N GLY A 450 10.73 29.60 16.54
CA GLY A 450 9.27 29.50 16.56
C GLY A 450 8.65 28.77 15.36
N ALA A 451 9.41 28.50 14.30
CA ALA A 451 8.97 27.57 13.27
C ALA A 451 9.11 26.14 13.79
N GLY A 452 8.07 25.32 13.57
CA GLY A 452 8.27 23.88 13.58
C GLY A 452 9.21 23.52 12.45
N ILE A 453 10.11 22.58 12.72
CA ILE A 453 11.11 22.06 11.79
C ILE A 453 10.84 20.59 11.60
N LEU A 454 10.51 20.17 10.37
CA LEU A 454 10.38 18.76 10.03
C LEU A 454 11.76 18.23 9.63
N GLY A 455 12.28 17.30 10.43
CA GLY A 455 13.56 16.65 10.18
C GLY A 455 13.49 15.12 10.21
N LYS A 456 14.59 14.45 9.89
CA LYS A 456 14.66 13.00 9.69
C LYS A 456 16.08 12.45 9.88
N ILE A 457 16.27 11.68 10.95
CA ILE A 457 17.49 10.90 11.17
C ILE A 457 17.52 9.69 10.21
N ASP A 458 18.39 9.73 9.19
CA ASP A 458 18.60 8.64 8.22
C ASP A 458 19.91 8.82 7.42
N PRO A 459 20.95 7.98 7.63
CA PRO A 459 20.91 6.64 8.23
C PRO A 459 21.06 6.62 9.77
N ALA A 460 21.16 5.42 10.36
CA ALA A 460 21.49 5.30 11.79
C ALA A 460 22.83 5.99 12.10
N LYS A 461 22.87 6.76 13.21
CA LYS A 461 23.99 7.65 13.62
C LYS A 461 24.11 8.94 12.82
N ASP A 462 23.09 9.30 12.06
CA ASP A 462 22.93 10.64 11.55
C ASP A 462 22.70 11.63 12.71
N HIS A 463 23.11 12.87 12.49
CA HIS A 463 23.05 13.95 13.45
C HIS A 463 22.64 15.22 12.73
N ASP A 464 21.46 15.73 13.04
CA ASP A 464 20.95 16.89 12.31
C ASP A 464 21.30 18.16 13.06
N LEU A 465 22.05 19.08 12.44
CA LEU A 465 22.44 20.33 13.09
C LEU A 465 21.65 21.52 12.53
N TYR A 466 21.09 22.30 13.45
CA TYR A 466 20.30 23.50 13.17
C TYR A 466 20.92 24.71 13.85
N ARG A 467 21.15 25.79 13.08
CA ARG A 467 21.59 27.08 13.60
C ARG A 467 20.41 28.02 13.76
N PHE A 468 20.29 28.67 14.91
CA PHE A 468 19.26 29.67 15.20
C PHE A 468 19.89 31.00 15.57
N ASN A 469 19.40 32.09 14.99
CA ASN A 469 19.76 33.44 15.44
C ASN A 469 18.88 33.79 16.65
N LEU A 470 19.51 34.13 17.77
CA LEU A 470 18.79 34.54 18.99
C LEU A 470 18.62 36.06 19.01
N PRO A 471 17.40 36.58 19.25
CA PRO A 471 17.22 38.00 19.54
C PRO A 471 18.04 38.42 20.77
N ALA A 472 18.53 39.65 20.75
CA ALA A 472 19.12 40.27 21.94
C ALA A 472 18.12 40.21 23.11
N HIS A 473 18.62 39.95 24.32
CA HIS A 473 17.82 39.83 25.55
C HIS A 473 16.94 38.57 25.64
N THR A 474 17.22 37.52 24.85
CA THR A 474 16.64 36.20 25.10
C THR A 474 17.17 35.67 26.43
N ILE A 475 16.28 35.34 27.37
CA ILE A 475 16.64 34.83 28.72
C ILE A 475 16.30 33.36 28.90
N GLU A 476 15.42 32.83 28.07
CA GLU A 476 14.94 31.46 28.20
C GLU A 476 14.61 30.89 26.82
N MET A 477 14.94 29.61 26.66
CA MET A 477 14.69 28.84 25.47
C MET A 477 13.95 27.55 25.83
N THR A 478 12.89 27.25 25.09
CA THR A 478 12.13 26.00 25.20
C THR A 478 12.39 25.15 23.98
N VAL A 479 12.85 23.91 24.18
CA VAL A 479 13.09 22.94 23.10
C VAL A 479 12.08 21.81 23.21
N HIS A 480 11.41 21.51 22.11
CA HIS A 480 10.50 20.37 22.00
C HIS A 480 10.80 19.56 20.74
N VAL A 481 11.19 18.30 20.90
CA VAL A 481 11.36 17.32 19.81
C VAL A 481 10.27 16.27 19.94
N GLU A 482 9.40 16.18 18.94
CA GLU A 482 8.31 15.21 18.85
C GLU A 482 8.59 14.26 17.70
N GLN A 483 8.59 12.95 17.96
CA GLN A 483 8.67 11.96 16.89
C GLN A 483 7.33 11.91 16.14
N THR A 484 7.35 12.03 14.82
CA THR A 484 6.13 12.13 13.99
C THR A 484 5.86 10.92 13.11
N GLY A 485 6.78 9.96 13.03
CA GLY A 485 6.61 8.75 12.21
C GLY A 485 6.95 7.46 12.95
N PRO A 486 6.83 6.31 12.25
CA PRO A 486 7.03 4.99 12.82
C PRO A 486 8.46 4.78 13.32
N GLY A 487 8.62 3.82 14.23
CA GLY A 487 9.88 3.52 14.90
C GLY A 487 9.90 4.03 16.33
N GLU A 488 11.00 3.83 17.04
CA GLU A 488 11.24 4.48 18.32
C GLU A 488 12.69 4.96 18.32
N PHE A 489 12.94 6.26 18.40
CA PHE A 489 14.29 6.77 18.69
C PHE A 489 14.34 7.42 20.07
N GLN A 490 15.55 7.54 20.62
CA GLN A 490 15.76 8.22 21.88
C GLN A 490 16.40 9.58 21.58
N PRO A 491 15.61 10.64 21.34
CA PRO A 491 16.15 11.94 20.98
C PRO A 491 17.12 12.43 22.04
N ARG A 492 18.30 12.86 21.59
CA ARG A 492 19.24 13.64 22.37
C ARG A 492 19.45 14.96 21.65
N VAL A 493 19.35 16.06 22.41
CA VAL A 493 19.58 17.41 21.93
C VAL A 493 20.82 17.97 22.62
N ARG A 494 21.80 18.37 21.81
CA ARG A 494 22.99 19.10 22.25
C ARG A 494 22.93 20.54 21.79
N ILE A 495 23.26 21.47 22.67
CA ILE A 495 23.17 22.91 22.45
C ILE A 495 24.57 23.50 22.51
N PHE A 496 24.99 24.12 21.43
CA PHE A 496 26.29 24.80 21.33
C PHE A 496 26.07 26.30 21.18
N ASP A 497 26.93 27.09 21.81
CA ASP A 497 26.95 28.54 21.64
C ASP A 497 27.66 28.97 20.34
N SER A 498 27.75 30.28 20.11
CA SER A 498 28.39 30.83 18.91
C SER A 498 29.91 30.59 18.83
N LYS A 499 30.54 30.09 19.89
CA LYS A 499 31.95 29.68 19.94
C LYS A 499 32.11 28.16 19.74
N GLY A 500 31.00 27.43 19.64
CA GLY A 500 30.98 25.97 19.58
C GLY A 500 31.12 25.29 20.94
N GLU A 501 31.01 26.03 22.05
CA GLU A 501 31.05 25.46 23.40
C GLU A 501 29.69 24.82 23.75
N LEU A 502 29.71 23.62 24.33
CA LEU A 502 28.50 22.90 24.74
C LEU A 502 27.86 23.58 25.97
N ARG A 503 26.62 24.05 25.83
CA ARG A 503 25.82 24.71 26.88
C ARG A 503 24.72 23.82 27.46
N GLY A 504 24.27 22.81 26.71
CA GLY A 504 23.22 21.89 27.15
C GLY A 504 23.30 20.54 26.44
N ASP A 505 22.95 19.47 27.16
CA ASP A 505 22.90 18.11 26.64
C ASP A 505 21.77 17.36 27.35
N VAL A 506 20.65 17.18 26.64
CA VAL A 506 19.44 16.59 27.21
C VAL A 506 19.00 15.42 26.35
N ARG A 507 18.68 14.30 27.00
CA ARG A 507 18.22 13.07 26.35
C ARG A 507 16.85 12.65 26.86
N ALA A 508 16.01 12.14 25.98
CA ALA A 508 14.76 11.52 26.38
C ALA A 508 15.05 10.30 27.28
N ARG A 509 14.22 10.05 28.28
CA ARG A 509 14.44 8.94 29.23
C ARG A 509 14.17 7.56 28.63
N ARG A 510 13.36 7.48 27.58
CA ARG A 510 12.91 6.26 26.90
C ARG A 510 12.74 6.53 25.42
N ARG A 511 12.80 5.48 24.58
CA ARG A 511 12.51 5.59 23.14
C ARG A 511 11.03 5.92 22.91
N GLY A 512 10.73 6.53 21.76
CA GLY A 512 9.34 6.84 21.33
C GLY A 512 8.65 7.91 22.18
N ARG A 513 9.42 8.71 22.94
CA ARG A 513 8.91 9.81 23.76
C ARG A 513 9.44 11.13 23.25
N SER A 514 8.57 12.13 23.19
CA SER A 514 8.97 13.51 22.93
C SER A 514 9.94 13.99 24.00
N LEU A 515 10.93 14.77 23.58
CA LEU A 515 11.86 15.46 24.47
C LEU A 515 11.39 16.91 24.63
N TYR A 516 11.12 17.32 25.86
CA TYR A 516 10.74 18.69 26.20
C TYR A 516 11.62 19.17 27.36
N PHE A 517 12.25 20.33 27.20
CA PHE A 517 12.98 20.98 28.29
C PHE A 517 13.09 22.49 28.06
N VAL A 518 13.40 23.20 29.15
CA VAL A 518 13.61 24.65 29.18
C VAL A 518 15.05 24.89 29.64
N LEU A 519 15.74 25.80 28.96
CA LEU A 519 17.12 26.19 29.27
C LEU A 519 17.18 27.72 29.47
N PRO A 520 17.74 28.22 30.58
CA PRO A 520 18.07 29.64 30.69
C PRO A 520 19.17 30.00 29.69
N VAL A 521 19.04 31.15 29.04
CA VAL A 521 20.04 31.70 28.12
C VAL A 521 20.82 32.75 28.90
N ASP A 522 21.91 32.32 29.52
CA ASP A 522 22.80 33.15 30.36
C ASP A 522 24.12 33.51 29.66
N PHE A 523 24.19 33.28 28.35
CA PHE A 523 25.38 33.47 27.52
C PHE A 523 25.15 34.54 26.44
N GLU A 524 26.16 35.38 26.22
CA GLU A 524 26.15 36.38 25.15
C GLU A 524 26.40 35.70 23.81
N THR A 525 25.33 35.35 23.08
CA THR A 525 25.45 34.75 21.74
C THR A 525 24.48 35.36 20.76
N ALA A 526 24.96 35.60 19.54
CA ALA A 526 24.10 35.95 18.40
C ALA A 526 23.37 34.72 17.82
N TRP A 527 23.92 33.51 18.03
CA TRP A 527 23.34 32.27 17.52
C TRP A 527 23.73 31.05 18.37
N ILE A 528 22.93 30.00 18.24
CA ILE A 528 23.17 28.67 18.82
C ILE A 528 23.06 27.57 17.76
N ILE A 529 23.68 26.42 18.02
CA ILE A 529 23.47 25.20 17.23
C ILE A 529 22.78 24.14 18.09
N LEU A 530 21.69 23.57 17.58
CA LEU A 530 21.03 22.40 18.13
C LEU A 530 21.39 21.18 17.29
N SER A 531 21.88 20.12 17.91
CA SER A 531 22.09 18.82 17.28
C SER A 531 21.02 17.85 17.77
N VAL A 532 20.26 17.23 16.86
CA VAL A 532 19.29 16.17 17.15
C VAL A 532 19.89 14.83 16.71
N GLU A 533 19.86 13.83 17.59
CA GLU A 533 20.44 12.51 17.27
C GLU A 533 19.67 11.36 17.93
N ASP A 534 19.82 10.14 17.38
CA ASP A 534 19.43 8.92 18.07
C ASP A 534 20.55 8.44 19.00
N ASN A 535 20.34 8.60 20.31
CA ASN A 535 21.31 8.28 21.34
C ASN A 535 21.74 6.79 21.37
N LEU A 536 20.96 5.88 20.75
CA LEU A 536 21.26 4.45 20.77
C LEU A 536 21.96 3.95 19.51
N GLY A 537 21.79 4.59 18.34
CA GLY A 537 22.59 4.38 17.12
C GLY A 537 22.73 2.92 16.65
N ARG A 538 21.79 2.05 17.06
CA ARG A 538 21.89 0.58 16.96
C ARG A 538 20.84 -0.04 16.04
N HIS A 539 19.90 0.74 15.53
CA HIS A 539 18.80 0.22 14.70
C HIS A 539 18.73 0.98 13.39
N ASP A 540 18.67 0.23 12.29
CA ASP A 540 18.45 0.76 10.94
C ASP A 540 16.99 1.20 10.83
N SER A 541 16.72 2.45 11.16
CA SER A 541 15.37 3.00 11.12
C SER A 541 15.44 4.48 10.82
N MET A 542 14.58 4.88 9.90
CA MET A 542 14.35 6.25 9.48
C MET A 542 13.40 6.89 10.50
N PHE A 543 13.84 7.95 11.18
CA PHE A 543 13.03 8.57 12.24
C PHE A 543 12.68 10.02 11.91
N PRO A 544 11.50 10.28 11.35
CA PRO A 544 11.04 11.65 11.18
C PRO A 544 10.62 12.25 12.53
N TYR A 545 10.93 13.53 12.72
CA TYR A 545 10.60 14.28 13.92
C TYR A 545 10.23 15.73 13.57
N VAL A 546 9.58 16.39 14.52
CA VAL A 546 9.35 17.83 14.50
C VAL A 546 10.08 18.48 15.67
N LEU A 547 11.00 19.39 15.37
CA LEU A 547 11.71 20.22 16.32
C LEU A 547 11.01 21.59 16.41
N ASN A 548 10.69 22.04 17.63
CA ASN A 548 10.18 23.38 17.90
C ASN A 548 11.10 24.10 18.88
N LEU A 549 11.44 25.34 18.56
CA LEU A 549 12.24 26.22 19.40
C LEU A 549 11.44 27.46 19.82
N GLY A 550 11.04 27.53 21.08
CA GLY A 550 10.42 28.72 21.68
C GLY A 550 11.47 29.59 22.35
N LEU A 551 11.37 30.91 22.17
CA LEU A 551 12.25 31.89 22.84
C LEU A 551 11.41 32.84 23.69
N LYS A 552 11.94 33.21 24.87
CA LYS A 552 11.35 34.21 25.75
C LYS A 552 12.40 35.27 26.07
N GLY A 553 12.06 36.53 25.79
CA GLY A 553 12.90 37.68 26.10
C GLY A 553 12.61 38.28 27.46
N GLU A 554 13.48 39.17 27.93
CA GLU A 554 13.12 40.08 29.03
C GLU A 554 11.92 40.91 28.59
N GLU A 555 10.80 40.79 29.30
CA GLU A 555 9.73 41.79 29.19
C GLU A 555 10.36 43.12 29.61
N LYS A 556 10.63 43.99 28.62
CA LYS A 556 10.86 45.40 28.93
C LYS A 556 9.60 45.89 29.59
N THR A 557 9.59 45.88 30.92
CA THR A 557 8.60 46.56 31.73
C THR A 557 8.59 47.99 31.21
N SER A 558 7.58 48.33 30.40
CA SER A 558 7.37 49.67 29.92
C SER A 558 6.92 50.50 31.12
N GLN A 559 7.89 50.85 31.97
CA GLN A 559 7.71 51.89 32.96
C GLN A 559 7.40 53.17 32.18
N GLY A 560 6.14 53.57 32.26
CA GLY A 560 5.62 54.73 31.57
C GLY A 560 6.37 55.99 31.99
N GLU A 561 7.12 56.57 31.07
CA GLU A 561 7.24 58.02 30.98
C GLU A 561 5.93 58.56 30.39
N ASN A 562 4.94 58.72 31.27
CA ASN A 562 3.89 59.73 31.10
C ASN A 562 4.09 60.73 32.24
N GLU A 563 5.11 61.58 32.13
CA GLU A 563 5.10 62.87 32.82
C GLU A 563 4.45 63.91 31.90
N PRO A 564 3.33 64.53 32.32
CA PRO A 564 2.76 65.66 31.59
C PRO A 564 3.54 66.93 31.93
N SER A 565 4.01 67.66 30.91
CA SER A 565 4.35 69.09 31.01
C SER A 565 3.37 69.93 30.22
#